data_AF-A0AAU6IHZ9-F1
#
_entry.id   AF-A0AAU6IHZ9-F1
#
_cell.length_a   1.000
_cell.length_b   1.000
_cell.length_c   1.000
_cell.angle_alpha   90.00
_cell.angle_beta   90.00
_cell.angle_gamma   90.00
#
_symmetry.space_group_name_H-M   'P 1'
#
loop_
_entity.id
_entity.type
_entity.pdbx_description
1 polymer ?
#
loop_
_entity_poly.entity_id
_entity_poly.type
_entity_poly.pdbx_seq_one_letter_code
_entity_poly.pdbx_strand_id
1 'polypeptide(L)'
;MSEQGYVPDPQVHSNLAYFCQDAPAEMLLEVALRRQDPYLGLTHPNFPRHTLLRFADDPDPRRRRLALASPESTGDLAERFTEDPHELVRARAAADPRLSPATVLQLLDSTHRIREAAIKTRSSRSPTSSAYSAPQPPHRPRPATRRSPQRSSTGWSIWPASQNGQNPGESPRDFGSHRGARIVTGFHPEPGERGDGGDERRGVTGRS
;
A
#
# COMPACT_ATOMS: atom_id res chain seq x y z
N MET A 1 27.84 26.01 -32.64
CA MET A 1 27.47 26.21 -31.23
C MET A 1 26.75 24.95 -30.80
N SER A 2 27.45 24.02 -30.16
CA SER A 2 26.80 22.83 -29.63
C SER A 2 25.97 23.26 -28.44
N GLU A 3 24.64 23.22 -28.57
CA GLU A 3 23.74 23.22 -27.41
C GLU A 3 24.10 21.99 -26.58
N GLN A 4 24.94 22.19 -25.57
CA GLN A 4 25.04 21.26 -24.47
C GLN A 4 23.67 21.32 -23.79
N GLY A 5 22.74 20.49 -24.25
CA GLY A 5 21.39 20.41 -23.72
C GLY A 5 21.48 20.30 -22.20
N TYR A 6 20.86 21.25 -21.49
CA TYR A 6 20.81 21.25 -20.05
C TYR A 6 20.19 19.93 -19.60
N VAL A 7 21.03 19.02 -19.09
CA VAL A 7 20.57 17.81 -18.40
C VAL A 7 20.35 18.24 -16.96
N PRO A 8 19.10 18.35 -16.50
CA PRO A 8 18.85 18.78 -15.13
C PRO A 8 19.45 17.75 -14.17
N ASP A 9 19.91 18.22 -13.02
CA ASP A 9 20.50 17.35 -11.99
C ASP A 9 19.55 16.17 -11.67
N PRO A 10 20.03 14.90 -11.74
CA PRO A 10 19.23 13.72 -11.39
C PRO A 10 18.56 13.80 -10.01
N GLN A 11 19.14 14.55 -9.07
CA GLN A 11 18.57 14.79 -7.76
C GLN A 11 17.38 15.75 -7.83
N VAL A 12 17.42 16.78 -8.68
CA VAL A 12 16.29 17.67 -8.93
C VAL A 12 15.12 16.89 -9.53
N HIS A 13 15.35 16.04 -10.53
CA HIS A 13 14.30 15.16 -11.08
C HIS A 13 13.71 14.22 -10.03
N SER A 14 14.55 13.68 -9.15
CA SER A 14 14.08 12.83 -8.06
C SER A 14 13.18 13.63 -7.12
N ASN A 15 13.62 14.80 -6.67
CA ASN A 15 12.82 15.65 -5.78
C ASN A 15 11.49 16.05 -6.42
N LEU A 16 11.49 16.43 -7.70
CA LEU A 16 10.26 16.74 -8.41
C LEU A 16 9.34 15.52 -8.51
N ALA A 17 9.87 14.33 -8.81
CA ALA A 17 9.07 13.11 -8.89
C ALA A 17 8.39 12.72 -7.57
N TYR A 18 9.03 12.98 -6.43
CA TYR A 18 8.47 12.66 -5.11
C TYR A 18 7.56 13.75 -4.54
N PHE A 19 7.83 15.02 -4.84
CA PHE A 19 7.20 16.15 -4.13
C PHE A 19 6.37 17.09 -5.01
N CYS A 20 6.49 17.01 -6.34
CA CYS A 20 5.76 17.87 -7.25
C CYS A 20 4.65 17.10 -7.96
N GLN A 21 3.39 17.45 -7.69
CA GLN A 21 2.22 16.83 -8.32
C GLN A 21 2.14 17.09 -9.83
N ASP A 22 2.79 18.15 -10.31
CA ASP A 22 2.84 18.53 -11.72
C ASP A 22 4.09 17.98 -12.45
N ALA A 23 4.81 17.04 -11.83
CA ALA A 23 5.98 16.43 -12.44
C ALA A 23 5.63 15.86 -13.84
N PRO A 24 6.44 16.17 -14.89
CA PRO A 24 6.15 15.71 -16.24
C PRO A 24 6.22 14.19 -16.39
N ALA A 25 5.32 13.63 -17.19
CA ALA A 25 5.17 12.19 -17.39
C ALA A 25 6.48 11.48 -17.81
N GLU A 26 7.22 12.04 -18.77
CA GLU A 26 8.47 11.45 -19.26
C GLU A 26 9.60 11.55 -18.23
N MET A 27 9.63 12.62 -17.42
CA MET A 27 10.59 12.73 -16.31
C MET A 27 10.30 11.68 -15.24
N LEU A 28 9.02 11.44 -14.91
CA LEU A 28 8.64 10.39 -13.98
C LEU A 28 9.05 9.00 -14.48
N LEU A 29 8.87 8.73 -15.77
CA LEU A 29 9.30 7.49 -16.40
C LEU A 29 10.83 7.33 -16.35
N GLU A 30 11.59 8.39 -16.64
CA GLU A 30 13.06 8.42 -16.49
C GLU A 30 13.47 8.05 -15.07
N VAL A 31 12.94 8.75 -14.06
CA VAL A 31 13.29 8.52 -12.66
C VAL A 31 12.95 7.09 -12.21
N ALA A 32 11.78 6.58 -12.62
CA ALA A 32 11.34 5.22 -12.30
C ALA A 32 12.28 4.14 -12.90
N LEU A 33 12.73 4.34 -14.14
CA LEU A 33 13.69 3.45 -14.81
C LEU A 33 15.09 3.53 -14.20
N ARG A 34 15.56 4.75 -13.89
CA ARG A 34 16.87 4.98 -13.30
C ARG A 34 16.98 4.42 -11.88
N ARG A 35 16.00 4.70 -11.02
CA ARG A 35 15.97 4.21 -9.63
C ARG A 35 15.51 2.76 -9.51
N GLN A 36 15.01 2.17 -10.60
CA GLN A 36 14.44 0.83 -10.64
C GLN A 36 13.26 0.66 -9.67
N ASP A 37 12.59 1.75 -9.29
CA ASP A 37 11.43 1.75 -8.41
C ASP A 37 10.14 1.90 -9.23
N PRO A 38 9.41 0.81 -9.51
CA PRO A 38 8.17 0.89 -10.25
C PRO A 38 7.06 1.54 -9.41
N TYR A 39 7.13 1.51 -8.08
CA TYR A 39 6.08 2.05 -7.21
C TYR A 39 6.10 3.58 -7.16
N LEU A 40 7.29 4.18 -7.28
CA LEU A 40 7.45 5.63 -7.45
C LEU A 40 6.65 6.16 -8.64
N GLY A 41 6.79 5.51 -9.80
CA GLY A 41 6.06 5.89 -10.99
C GLY A 41 4.56 5.59 -10.87
N LEU A 42 4.20 4.39 -10.40
CA LEU A 42 2.83 3.91 -10.43
C LEU A 42 1.89 4.52 -9.41
N THR A 43 2.32 5.41 -8.53
CA THR A 43 1.45 6.14 -7.59
C THR A 43 1.18 7.58 -8.04
N HIS A 44 2.03 8.14 -8.91
CA HIS A 44 1.91 9.52 -9.35
C HIS A 44 0.75 9.69 -10.37
N PRO A 45 -0.08 10.74 -10.26
CA PRO A 45 -1.22 10.96 -11.17
C PRO A 45 -0.78 11.12 -12.64
N ASN A 46 0.32 11.84 -12.89
CA ASN A 46 0.82 12.11 -14.25
C ASN A 46 1.67 10.98 -14.85
N PHE A 47 1.78 9.81 -14.21
CA PHE A 47 2.62 8.74 -14.75
C PHE A 47 2.01 8.15 -16.04
N PRO A 48 2.80 7.92 -17.10
CA PRO A 48 2.27 7.58 -18.43
C PRO A 48 1.88 6.10 -18.57
N ARG A 49 0.96 5.62 -17.70
CA ARG A 49 0.57 4.20 -17.60
C ARG A 49 0.06 3.61 -18.92
N HIS A 50 -0.71 4.39 -19.69
CA HIS A 50 -1.28 3.96 -20.98
C HIS A 50 -0.21 3.68 -22.06
N THR A 51 0.99 4.22 -21.90
CA THR A 51 2.04 4.03 -22.89
C THR A 51 2.92 2.82 -22.62
N LEU A 52 2.82 2.21 -21.43
CA LEU A 52 3.79 1.21 -20.97
C LEU A 52 3.71 -0.11 -21.74
N LEU A 53 2.57 -0.42 -22.36
CA LEU A 53 2.40 -1.66 -23.11
C LEU A 53 3.38 -1.76 -24.30
N ARG A 54 3.79 -0.61 -24.86
CA ARG A 54 4.80 -0.56 -25.94
C ARG A 54 6.14 -1.18 -25.55
N PHE A 55 6.42 -1.29 -24.24
CA PHE A 55 7.66 -1.86 -23.73
C PHE A 55 7.61 -3.37 -23.60
N ALA A 56 6.52 -4.06 -23.95
CA ALA A 56 6.36 -5.49 -23.71
C ALA A 56 7.51 -6.34 -24.28
N ASP A 57 8.10 -5.92 -25.38
CA ASP A 57 9.18 -6.62 -26.08
C ASP A 57 10.48 -5.78 -26.15
N ASP A 58 10.63 -4.77 -25.29
CA ASP A 58 11.83 -3.91 -25.25
C ASP A 58 13.08 -4.73 -24.85
N PRO A 59 14.26 -4.52 -25.46
CA PRO A 59 15.47 -5.23 -25.05
C PRO A 59 15.89 -4.93 -23.59
N ASP A 60 15.52 -3.77 -23.03
CA ASP A 60 15.79 -3.44 -21.65
C ASP A 60 14.75 -4.09 -20.70
N PRO A 61 15.17 -5.02 -19.81
CA PRO A 61 14.29 -5.66 -18.85
C PRO A 61 13.63 -4.68 -17.88
N ARG A 62 14.26 -3.52 -17.60
CA ARG A 62 13.67 -2.48 -16.73
C ARG A 62 12.46 -1.82 -17.37
N ARG A 63 12.44 -1.73 -18.70
CA ARG A 63 11.29 -1.25 -19.47
C ARG A 63 10.24 -2.33 -19.64
N ARG A 64 10.64 -3.56 -20.01
CA ARG A 64 9.70 -4.69 -20.15
C ARG A 64 8.82 -4.89 -18.93
N ARG A 65 9.40 -4.91 -17.73
CA ARG A 65 8.61 -5.10 -16.50
C ARG A 65 7.51 -4.04 -16.29
N LEU A 66 7.65 -2.84 -16.87
CA LEU A 66 6.65 -1.78 -16.75
C LEU A 66 5.40 -2.07 -17.58
N ALA A 67 5.48 -2.91 -18.62
CA ALA A 67 4.33 -3.26 -19.46
C ALA A 67 3.18 -3.85 -18.63
N LEU A 68 3.47 -4.63 -17.58
CA LEU A 68 2.47 -5.19 -16.66
C LEU A 68 1.74 -4.15 -15.80
N ALA A 69 2.21 -2.92 -15.78
CA ALA A 69 1.53 -1.83 -15.09
C ALA A 69 0.66 -0.97 -16.02
N SER A 70 0.62 -1.28 -17.32
CA SER A 70 -0.35 -0.71 -18.23
C SER A 70 -1.76 -1.17 -17.86
N PRO A 71 -2.76 -0.27 -17.85
CA PRO A 71 -4.17 -0.66 -17.71
C PRO A 71 -4.63 -1.62 -18.81
N GLU A 72 -3.99 -1.59 -19.97
CA GLU A 72 -4.28 -2.43 -21.14
C GLU A 72 -3.48 -3.75 -21.14
N SER A 73 -2.62 -3.98 -20.15
CA SER A 73 -1.92 -5.25 -19.98
C SER A 73 -2.93 -6.38 -19.81
N THR A 74 -2.60 -7.58 -20.29
CA THR A 74 -3.42 -8.78 -20.12
C THR A 74 -2.81 -9.78 -19.12
N GLY A 75 -3.62 -10.76 -18.69
CA GLY A 75 -3.14 -11.92 -17.92
C GLY A 75 -2.16 -12.77 -18.73
N ASP A 76 -2.40 -12.96 -20.03
CA ASP A 76 -1.51 -13.70 -20.92
C ASP A 76 -0.11 -13.08 -21.02
N LEU A 77 -0.02 -11.74 -20.98
CA LEU A 77 1.27 -11.05 -20.91
C LEU A 77 1.99 -11.36 -19.58
N ALA A 78 1.26 -11.43 -18.47
CA ALA A 78 1.82 -11.81 -17.18
C ALA A 78 2.33 -13.26 -17.21
N GLU A 79 1.55 -14.20 -17.78
CA GLU A 79 1.97 -15.60 -17.96
C GLU A 79 3.25 -15.68 -18.78
N ARG A 80 3.30 -15.04 -19.95
CA ARG A 80 4.49 -14.99 -20.82
C ARG A 80 5.72 -14.46 -20.08
N PHE A 81 5.55 -13.44 -19.24
CA PHE A 81 6.66 -12.83 -18.50
C PHE A 81 7.17 -13.68 -17.34
N THR A 82 6.46 -14.74 -16.93
CA THR A 82 6.99 -15.70 -15.95
C THR A 82 8.19 -16.49 -16.50
N GLU A 83 8.29 -16.60 -17.82
CA GLU A 83 9.38 -17.27 -18.54
C GLU A 83 10.44 -16.30 -19.08
N ASP A 84 10.34 -15.01 -18.76
CA ASP A 84 11.27 -14.00 -19.25
C ASP A 84 12.73 -14.35 -18.88
N PRO A 85 13.72 -14.13 -19.77
CA PRO A 85 15.12 -14.44 -19.46
C PRO A 85 15.65 -13.67 -18.24
N HIS A 86 15.11 -12.48 -17.96
CA HIS A 86 15.59 -11.61 -16.89
C HIS A 86 14.78 -11.77 -15.59
N GLU A 87 15.46 -12.02 -14.47
CA GLU A 87 14.81 -12.29 -13.17
C GLU A 87 13.91 -11.15 -12.70
N LEU A 88 14.28 -9.89 -12.94
CA LEU A 88 13.43 -8.73 -12.57
C LEU A 88 12.06 -8.74 -13.25
N VAL A 89 11.97 -9.23 -14.49
CA VAL A 89 10.70 -9.32 -15.22
C VAL A 89 9.88 -10.47 -14.66
N ARG A 90 10.50 -11.65 -14.46
CA ARG A 90 9.86 -12.80 -13.82
C ARG A 90 9.31 -12.49 -12.43
N ALA A 91 10.08 -11.79 -11.60
CA ALA A 91 9.65 -11.38 -10.26
C ALA A 91 8.46 -10.41 -10.30
N ARG A 92 8.43 -9.48 -11.26
CA ARG A 92 7.27 -8.58 -11.44
C ARG A 92 6.03 -9.33 -11.93
N ALA A 93 6.20 -10.31 -12.82
CA ALA A 93 5.14 -11.18 -13.31
C ALA A 93 4.60 -12.07 -12.19
N ALA A 94 5.48 -12.67 -11.38
CA ALA A 94 5.11 -13.49 -10.22
C ALA A 94 4.24 -12.73 -9.20
N ALA A 95 4.40 -11.41 -9.10
CA ALA A 95 3.60 -10.52 -8.26
C ALA A 95 2.25 -10.09 -8.89
N ASP A 96 1.91 -10.56 -10.11
CA ASP A 96 0.70 -10.14 -10.82
C ASP A 96 -0.54 -10.95 -10.37
N PRO A 97 -1.61 -10.29 -9.89
CA PRO A 97 -2.83 -10.94 -9.40
C PRO A 97 -3.63 -11.68 -10.47
N ARG A 98 -3.25 -11.62 -11.75
CA ARG A 98 -3.96 -12.27 -12.85
C ARG A 98 -3.36 -13.61 -13.26
N LEU A 99 -2.18 -13.99 -12.75
CA LEU A 99 -1.55 -15.29 -13.06
C LEU A 99 -2.43 -16.47 -12.69
N SER A 100 -2.44 -17.55 -13.47
CA SER A 100 -3.20 -18.75 -13.14
C SER A 100 -2.73 -19.36 -11.80
N PRO A 101 -3.62 -20.02 -11.03
CA PRO A 101 -3.20 -20.73 -9.82
C PRO A 101 -2.11 -21.77 -10.08
N ALA A 102 -2.14 -22.44 -11.25
CA ALA A 102 -1.14 -23.42 -11.63
C ALA A 102 0.25 -22.79 -11.78
N THR A 103 0.34 -21.66 -12.50
CA THR A 103 1.59 -20.90 -12.65
C THR A 103 2.10 -20.42 -11.29
N VAL A 104 1.23 -19.87 -10.44
CA VAL A 104 1.62 -19.42 -9.10
C VAL A 104 2.24 -20.57 -8.29
N LEU A 105 1.64 -21.76 -8.32
CA LEU A 105 2.19 -22.94 -7.62
C LEU A 105 3.57 -23.33 -8.14
N GLN A 106 3.78 -23.34 -9.46
CA GLN A 106 5.10 -23.62 -10.06
C GLN A 106 6.15 -22.59 -9.61
N LEU A 107 5.78 -21.31 -9.51
CA LEU A 107 6.68 -20.23 -9.10
C LEU A 107 7.10 -20.31 -7.62
N LEU A 108 6.35 -21.02 -6.77
CA LEU A 108 6.72 -21.23 -5.36
C LEU A 108 7.98 -22.10 -5.22
N ASP A 109 8.26 -22.96 -6.19
CA ASP A 109 9.46 -23.80 -6.21
C ASP A 109 10.67 -23.10 -6.86
N SER A 110 10.53 -21.84 -7.28
CA SER A 110 11.57 -21.05 -7.96
C SER A 110 12.58 -20.39 -7.01
N THR A 111 13.38 -19.45 -7.52
CA THR A 111 14.35 -18.66 -6.73
C THR A 111 13.65 -17.93 -5.59
N HIS A 112 14.37 -17.64 -4.51
CA HIS A 112 13.82 -16.93 -3.34
C HIS A 112 13.06 -15.65 -3.73
N ARG A 113 13.60 -14.86 -4.68
CA ARG A 113 12.96 -13.64 -5.16
C ARG A 113 11.62 -13.89 -5.86
N ILE A 114 11.54 -14.90 -6.71
CA ILE A 114 10.32 -15.26 -7.45
C ILE A 114 9.28 -15.85 -6.51
N ARG A 115 9.71 -16.73 -5.59
CA ARG A 115 8.85 -17.31 -4.55
C ARG A 115 8.21 -16.23 -3.68
N GLU A 116 9.00 -15.31 -3.15
CA GLU A 116 8.52 -14.18 -2.34
C GLU A 116 7.49 -13.32 -3.09
N ALA A 117 7.72 -13.06 -4.38
CA ALA A 117 6.77 -12.34 -5.22
C ALA A 117 5.45 -13.12 -5.42
N ALA A 118 5.54 -14.43 -5.69
CA ALA A 118 4.37 -15.30 -5.87
C ALA A 118 3.53 -15.43 -4.59
N ILE A 119 4.15 -15.45 -3.41
CA ILE A 119 3.45 -15.47 -2.12
C ILE A 119 2.55 -14.23 -1.97
N LYS A 120 3.04 -13.04 -2.33
CA LYS A 120 2.26 -11.79 -2.24
C LYS A 120 1.00 -11.85 -3.11
N THR A 121 1.13 -12.39 -4.31
CA THR A 121 0.00 -12.62 -5.23
C THR A 121 -1.05 -13.51 -4.59
N ARG A 122 -0.64 -14.65 -4.02
CA ARG A 122 -1.55 -15.58 -3.35
C ARG A 122 -2.31 -14.91 -2.20
N SER A 123 -1.62 -14.12 -1.37
CA SER A 123 -2.26 -13.41 -0.25
C SER A 123 -3.33 -12.43 -0.71
N SER A 124 -3.11 -11.73 -1.84
CA SER A 124 -4.10 -10.81 -2.43
C SER A 124 -5.31 -11.51 -3.06
N ARG A 125 -5.18 -12.80 -3.39
CA ARG A 125 -6.23 -13.62 -4.02
C ARG A 125 -7.03 -14.45 -3.00
N SER A 126 -6.72 -14.34 -1.70
CA SER A 126 -7.56 -14.97 -0.69
C SER A 126 -9.00 -14.51 -0.93
N PRO A 127 -9.95 -15.42 -1.22
CA PRO A 127 -11.33 -15.00 -1.38
C PRO A 127 -11.70 -14.35 -0.07
N THR A 128 -12.02 -13.05 -0.10
CA THR A 128 -12.91 -12.52 0.92
C THR A 128 -14.09 -13.47 0.91
N SER A 129 -14.43 -14.00 2.08
CA SER A 129 -15.67 -14.73 2.33
C SER A 129 -16.83 -13.84 1.90
N SER A 130 -17.12 -13.84 0.61
CA SER A 130 -18.20 -13.14 -0.05
C SER A 130 -19.09 -14.27 -0.56
N ALA A 131 -20.23 -14.42 0.11
CA ALA A 131 -21.26 -15.43 -0.07
C ALA A 131 -21.03 -16.81 0.59
N TYR A 132 -20.87 -16.84 1.91
CA TYR A 132 -21.80 -17.68 2.68
C TYR A 132 -23.01 -16.80 3.05
N SER A 133 -23.90 -16.55 2.07
CA SER A 133 -25.27 -16.22 2.42
C SER A 133 -25.88 -17.53 2.89
N ALA A 134 -25.82 -17.80 4.19
CA ALA A 134 -26.58 -18.89 4.78
C ALA A 134 -28.03 -18.78 4.27
N PRO A 135 -28.68 -19.88 3.88
CA PRO A 135 -30.11 -19.84 3.58
C PRO A 135 -30.80 -19.26 4.81
N GLN A 136 -31.56 -18.17 4.62
CA GLN A 136 -32.34 -17.60 5.72
C GLN A 136 -33.23 -18.73 6.26
N PRO A 137 -33.18 -19.02 7.58
CA PRO A 137 -34.11 -19.98 8.14
C PRO A 137 -35.53 -19.48 7.83
N PRO A 138 -36.46 -20.39 7.45
CA PRO A 138 -37.80 -19.96 7.05
C PRO A 138 -38.41 -19.09 8.15
N HIS A 139 -38.95 -17.93 7.75
CA HIS A 139 -39.63 -17.03 8.66
C HIS A 139 -40.72 -17.81 9.41
N ARG A 140 -40.51 -18.07 10.71
CA ARG A 140 -41.59 -18.55 11.55
C ARG A 140 -42.58 -17.39 11.72
N PRO A 141 -43.87 -17.55 11.38
CA PRO A 141 -44.85 -16.52 11.67
C PRO A 141 -44.89 -16.27 13.18
N ARG A 142 -44.89 -15.00 13.58
CA ARG A 142 -45.08 -14.58 14.96
C ARG A 142 -46.38 -15.21 15.47
N PRO A 143 -46.40 -15.91 16.62
CA PRO A 143 -47.64 -16.38 17.20
C PRO A 143 -48.52 -15.17 17.50
N ALA A 144 -49.76 -15.21 17.01
CA ALA A 144 -50.76 -14.20 17.32
C ALA A 144 -50.87 -14.10 18.85
N THR A 145 -50.49 -12.96 19.41
CA THR A 145 -50.77 -12.64 20.80
C THR A 145 -52.28 -12.65 20.96
N ARG A 146 -52.77 -13.71 21.61
CA ARG A 146 -54.16 -13.85 22.02
C ARG A 146 -54.49 -12.61 22.86
N ARG A 147 -55.45 -11.82 22.38
CA ARG A 147 -56.04 -10.69 23.09
C ARG A 147 -56.42 -11.14 24.51
N SER A 148 -55.73 -10.61 25.51
CA SER A 148 -56.21 -10.64 26.90
C SER A 148 -57.24 -9.52 27.08
N PRO A 149 -58.41 -9.80 27.69
CA PRO A 149 -59.51 -8.87 27.75
C PRO A 149 -59.30 -7.79 28.81
N GLN A 150 -59.81 -6.61 28.47
CA GLN A 150 -60.01 -5.44 29.31
C GLN A 150 -60.73 -5.84 30.62
N ARG A 151 -60.14 -5.55 31.78
CA ARG A 151 -60.94 -5.36 32.99
C ARG A 151 -60.43 -4.17 33.79
N SER A 152 -61.40 -3.33 34.08
CA SER A 152 -61.38 -2.05 34.77
C SER A 152 -61.11 -2.19 36.28
N SER A 153 -60.39 -1.16 36.74
CA SER A 153 -60.47 -0.43 38.01
C SER A 153 -60.52 -1.15 39.37
N THR A 154 -59.87 -0.44 40.30
CA THR A 154 -60.14 -0.32 41.74
C THR A 154 -59.49 -1.36 42.66
N GLY A 155 -58.55 -0.87 43.49
CA GLY A 155 -58.63 -1.12 44.94
C GLY A 155 -57.52 -1.93 45.60
N TRP A 156 -56.75 -1.21 46.43
CA TRP A 156 -56.13 -1.58 47.72
C TRP A 156 -54.71 -2.21 47.74
N SER A 157 -53.74 -1.33 48.02
CA SER A 157 -52.78 -1.31 49.15
C SER A 157 -52.36 -2.62 49.85
N ILE A 158 -51.05 -2.75 50.12
CA ILE A 158 -50.40 -2.65 51.46
C ILE A 158 -48.84 -2.67 51.29
N TRP A 159 -48.17 -1.87 52.12
CA TRP A 159 -46.75 -1.44 52.24
C TRP A 159 -45.81 -2.46 52.98
N PRO A 160 -44.56 -2.17 53.46
CA PRO A 160 -43.67 -0.97 53.35
C PRO A 160 -42.13 -1.20 53.16
N ALA A 161 -41.43 -0.07 52.99
CA ALA A 161 -40.09 0.32 53.51
C ALA A 161 -38.82 -0.27 52.83
N SER A 162 -37.71 0.47 52.69
CA SER A 162 -37.25 1.64 53.44
C SER A 162 -36.46 2.63 52.57
N GLN A 163 -36.63 3.90 52.93
CA GLN A 163 -35.95 5.08 52.42
C GLN A 163 -34.54 5.23 53.01
N ASN A 164 -33.65 5.87 52.25
CA ASN A 164 -32.82 7.01 52.63
C ASN A 164 -31.83 7.23 51.48
N GLY A 165 -31.58 8.42 50.92
CA GLY A 165 -32.02 9.79 51.11
C GLY A 165 -31.21 10.57 50.07
N GLN A 166 -31.87 11.31 49.17
CA GLN A 166 -31.80 12.77 49.06
C GLN A 166 -30.38 13.38 49.01
N ASN A 167 -30.03 14.35 48.16
CA ASN A 167 -30.62 14.99 46.97
C ASN A 167 -29.50 15.96 46.43
N PRO A 168 -29.77 17.04 45.67
CA PRO A 168 -29.34 17.25 44.29
C PRO A 168 -28.27 18.35 44.12
N GLY A 169 -27.89 18.66 42.87
CA GLY A 169 -27.44 20.01 42.53
C GLY A 169 -26.51 20.13 41.32
N GLU A 170 -26.97 20.92 40.35
CA GLU A 170 -26.16 21.80 39.49
C GLU A 170 -25.52 21.23 38.21
N SER A 171 -26.35 21.25 37.16
CA SER A 171 -26.24 22.00 35.89
C SER A 171 -24.89 22.39 35.22
N PRO A 172 -24.92 22.60 33.88
CA PRO A 172 -23.79 22.39 32.97
C PRO A 172 -23.07 23.69 32.58
N ARG A 173 -21.83 23.56 32.09
CA ARG A 173 -21.17 24.59 31.26
C ARG A 173 -20.45 23.98 30.07
N ASP A 174 -20.97 24.36 28.91
CA ASP A 174 -20.37 24.34 27.59
C ASP A 174 -19.26 25.39 27.51
N PHE A 175 -18.12 25.09 26.87
CA PHE A 175 -17.22 26.09 26.28
C PHE A 175 -16.20 25.43 25.31
N GLY A 176 -16.46 25.59 24.02
CA GLY A 176 -15.51 26.19 23.07
C GLY A 176 -14.20 25.47 22.81
N SER A 177 -14.19 24.56 21.83
CA SER A 177 -12.96 24.05 21.20
C SER A 177 -12.42 25.07 20.19
N HIS A 178 -11.37 25.79 20.57
CA HIS A 178 -10.58 26.62 19.67
C HIS A 178 -9.09 26.27 19.77
N ARG A 179 -8.54 26.02 18.57
CA ARG A 179 -7.15 26.20 18.12
C ARG A 179 -6.10 25.18 18.54
N GLY A 180 -5.33 24.76 17.53
CA GLY A 180 -3.88 24.77 17.65
C GLY A 180 -3.16 23.67 16.87
N ALA A 181 -2.98 23.85 15.57
CA ALA A 181 -1.91 23.19 14.83
C ALA A 181 -0.55 23.57 15.46
N ARG A 182 0.31 22.59 15.72
CA ARG A 182 1.72 22.82 16.03
C ARG A 182 2.61 22.01 15.10
N ILE A 183 3.42 22.79 14.40
CA ILE A 183 4.58 22.43 13.60
C ILE A 183 5.64 21.86 14.55
N VAL A 184 6.17 20.66 14.24
CA VAL A 184 7.40 20.14 14.86
C VAL A 184 8.50 20.26 13.81
N THR A 185 9.39 21.22 14.03
CA THR A 185 10.75 21.26 13.50
C THR A 185 11.69 21.14 14.68
N GLY A 186 12.49 20.08 14.70
CA GLY A 186 13.54 19.85 15.70
C GLY A 186 14.67 19.06 15.05
N PHE A 187 15.53 19.77 14.34
CA PHE A 187 16.78 19.28 13.78
C PHE A 187 17.88 19.54 14.82
N HIS A 188 18.47 18.47 15.35
CA HIS A 188 19.62 18.51 16.26
C HIS A 188 20.86 18.03 15.48
N PRO A 189 21.95 18.81 15.39
CA PRO A 189 23.25 18.27 14.99
C PRO A 189 24.06 17.88 16.22
N GLU A 190 24.48 16.62 16.29
CA GLU A 190 25.48 16.10 17.25
C GLU A 190 26.91 16.42 16.77
N PRO A 191 27.87 16.68 17.67
CA PRO A 191 29.23 17.09 17.31
C PRO A 191 30.23 15.93 17.21
N GLY A 192 30.97 15.94 16.10
CA GLY A 192 32.35 15.48 15.89
C GLY A 192 32.98 14.43 16.81
N GLU A 193 33.12 13.21 16.28
CA GLU A 193 34.12 12.25 16.76
C GLU A 193 35.44 12.40 16.00
N ARG A 194 36.52 12.41 16.77
CA ARG A 194 37.92 12.52 16.33
C ARG A 194 38.51 11.12 16.12
N GLY A 195 39.29 10.99 15.06
CA GLY A 195 40.58 10.28 15.06
C GLY A 195 40.53 8.76 14.94
N ASP A 196 40.39 8.26 13.72
CA ASP A 196 40.82 6.91 13.36
C ASP A 196 42.27 6.99 12.82
N GLY A 197 43.20 6.42 13.59
CA GLY A 197 44.59 6.22 13.20
C GLY A 197 44.74 4.81 12.65
N GLY A 198 44.80 4.68 11.32
CA GLY A 198 44.90 3.40 10.62
C GLY A 198 46.00 3.38 9.56
N ASP A 199 47.18 2.94 10.00
CA ASP A 199 48.14 2.06 9.32
C ASP A 199 48.42 2.27 7.80
N GLU A 200 49.48 3.03 7.51
CA GLU A 200 50.05 3.23 6.17
C GLU A 200 50.90 2.01 5.76
N ARG A 201 50.28 1.00 5.14
CA ARG A 201 51.01 -0.07 4.43
C ARG A 201 51.49 0.44 3.06
N ARG A 202 52.74 0.91 2.99
CA ARG A 202 53.45 1.08 1.72
C ARG A 202 54.13 -0.21 1.29
N GLY A 203 53.71 -0.66 0.11
CA GLY A 203 54.27 -1.78 -0.60
C GLY A 203 55.69 -1.53 -1.13
N VAL A 204 56.42 -2.63 -1.13
CA VAL A 204 57.70 -2.92 -1.78
C VAL A 204 57.68 -2.53 -3.26
N THR A 205 58.67 -1.73 -3.69
CA THR A 205 59.36 -1.92 -4.99
C THR A 205 60.80 -1.36 -4.88
N GLY A 206 61.81 -2.18 -5.21
CA GLY A 206 63.14 -1.69 -5.60
C GLY A 206 64.36 -2.26 -4.86
N ARG A 207 65.00 -3.26 -5.46
CA ARG A 207 66.47 -3.43 -5.63
C ARG A 207 66.68 -4.67 -6.52
N SER A 208 67.22 -4.49 -7.73
CA SER A 208 68.65 -4.55 -8.09
C SER A 208 69.17 -5.98 -8.13
#